data_AF-A0A0N4TC97-F1
#
_entry.id   AF-A0A0N4TC97-F1
#
_cell.length_a   1.000
_cell.length_b   1.000
_cell.length_c   1.000
_cell.angle_alpha   90.00
_cell.angle_beta   90.00
_cell.angle_gamma   90.00
#
_symmetry.space_group_name_H-M   'P 1'
#
loop_
_entity.id
_entity.type
_entity.pdbx_description
1 polymer ?
#
loop_
_entity_poly.entity_id
_entity_poly.type
_entity_poly.pdbx_seq_one_letter_code
_entity_poly.pdbx_strand_id
1 'polypeptide(L)'
;MINSSTQNIPIKELIRMEESCDPKYRSCESLYNSMETLFWSSFGIIILEQLDIVESHGPTKWTGRTILGCYCCCSVIVLLNMLIAMMSNSYQDIFNQADVEWKFARSKLWIEYFDDTATLPPPFNMIPSPKSLFYCVQWCLESIYQSNRTIGFNFRSTRVS
;
A
#
# COMPACT_ATOMS: atom_id res chain seq x y z
N MET A 1 -49.82 24.75 -19.11
CA MET A 1 -50.19 25.13 -17.73
C MET A 1 -49.11 24.62 -16.79
N ILE A 2 -48.00 25.35 -16.68
CA ILE A 2 -46.98 25.09 -15.65
C ILE A 2 -47.51 25.77 -14.39
N ASN A 3 -48.10 24.95 -13.52
CA ASN A 3 -48.80 25.40 -12.33
C ASN A 3 -47.77 25.88 -11.29
N SER A 4 -47.68 27.19 -11.14
CA SER A 4 -47.60 27.94 -9.88
C SER A 4 -47.26 27.12 -8.62
N SER A 5 -45.97 26.88 -8.36
CA SER A 5 -45.46 26.47 -7.03
C SER A 5 -44.00 26.86 -6.77
N THR A 6 -43.34 27.58 -7.68
CA THR A 6 -42.06 28.24 -7.36
C THR A 6 -42.35 29.44 -6.45
N GLN A 7 -42.55 29.17 -5.16
CA GLN A 7 -42.50 30.20 -4.14
C GLN A 7 -41.17 30.93 -4.28
N ASN A 8 -41.23 32.26 -4.20
CA ASN A 8 -40.08 33.14 -4.16
C ASN A 8 -39.15 32.73 -3.01
N ILE A 9 -38.13 31.92 -3.31
CA ILE A 9 -37.06 31.62 -2.35
C ILE A 9 -36.28 32.92 -2.19
N PRO A 10 -36.17 33.48 -0.96
CA PRO A 10 -35.42 34.71 -0.76
C PRO A 10 -33.97 34.48 -1.17
N ILE A 11 -33.37 35.42 -1.90
CA ILE A 11 -31.98 35.34 -2.42
C ILE A 11 -30.98 34.94 -1.32
N LYS A 12 -31.24 35.33 -0.06
CA LYS A 12 -30.46 34.95 1.12
C LYS A 12 -30.37 33.44 1.37
N GLU A 13 -31.45 32.69 1.13
CA GLU A 13 -31.45 31.24 1.30
C GLU A 13 -30.70 30.55 0.15
N LEU A 14 -30.79 31.08 -1.08
CA LEU A 14 -29.99 30.57 -2.21
C LEU A 14 -28.49 30.73 -1.97
N ILE A 15 -28.06 31.88 -1.42
CA ILE A 15 -26.66 32.13 -1.05
C ILE A 15 -26.21 31.16 0.07
N ARG A 16 -27.06 30.91 1.07
CA ARG A 16 -26.75 29.94 2.14
C ARG A 16 -26.57 28.52 1.60
N MET A 17 -27.41 28.11 0.66
CA MET A 17 -27.33 26.80 0.01
C MET A 17 -26.07 26.68 -0.85
N GLU A 18 -25.64 27.76 -1.51
CA GLU A 18 -24.39 27.82 -2.27
C GLU A 18 -23.16 27.68 -1.34
N GLU A 19 -23.10 28.45 -0.25
CA GLU A 19 -22.01 28.36 0.74
C GLU A 19 -21.93 26.98 1.42
N SER A 20 -23.06 26.29 1.60
CA SER A 20 -23.07 24.96 2.19
C SER A 20 -22.44 23.89 1.29
N CYS A 21 -22.29 24.16 -0.01
CA CYS A 21 -21.64 23.28 -0.98
C CYS A 21 -20.13 23.53 -1.11
N ASP A 22 -19.57 24.50 -0.38
CA ASP A 22 -18.13 24.75 -0.39
C ASP A 22 -17.35 23.55 0.16
N PRO A 23 -16.22 23.16 -0.47
CA PRO A 23 -15.41 22.03 -0.03
C PRO A 23 -14.87 22.20 1.40
N LYS A 24 -14.86 23.43 1.92
CA LYS A 24 -14.46 23.75 3.30
C LYS A 24 -15.34 23.07 4.35
N TYR A 25 -16.64 22.88 4.09
CA TYR A 25 -17.63 22.38 5.06
C TYR A 25 -17.97 20.89 4.88
N ARG A 26 -17.18 20.18 4.07
CA ARG A 26 -17.45 18.80 3.65
C ARG A 26 -16.96 17.71 4.61
N SER A 27 -16.33 18.10 5.71
CA SER A 27 -15.63 17.18 6.63
C SER A 27 -16.50 16.06 7.17
N CYS A 28 -17.80 16.31 7.39
CA CYS A 28 -18.74 15.32 7.95
C CYS A 28 -19.87 14.92 6.98
N GLU A 29 -19.73 15.17 5.67
CA GLU A 29 -20.76 14.79 4.68
C GLU A 29 -20.79 13.28 4.44
N SER A 30 -19.62 12.64 4.41
CA SER A 30 -19.44 11.21 4.17
C SER A 30 -18.52 10.61 5.23
N LEU A 31 -18.67 9.31 5.49
CA LEU A 31 -17.79 8.56 6.38
C LEU A 31 -16.33 8.66 5.93
N TYR A 32 -16.06 8.63 4.63
CA TYR A 32 -14.70 8.73 4.08
C TYR A 32 -14.06 10.08 4.44
N ASN A 33 -14.74 11.19 4.15
CA ASN A 33 -14.27 12.54 4.47
C ASN A 33 -14.08 12.72 5.99
N SER A 34 -14.94 12.07 6.79
CA SER A 34 -14.84 12.10 8.25
C SER A 34 -13.60 11.36 8.74
N MET A 35 -13.29 10.19 8.17
CA MET A 35 -12.06 9.44 8.49
C MET A 35 -10.81 10.22 8.08
N GLU A 36 -10.80 10.84 6.90
CA GLU A 36 -9.70 11.69 6.44
C GLU A 36 -9.48 12.89 7.36
N THR A 37 -10.57 13.58 7.74
CA THR A 37 -10.56 14.69 8.69
C THR A 37 -9.99 14.26 10.05
N LEU A 38 -10.39 13.10 10.57
CA LEU A 38 -9.89 12.57 11.85
C LEU A 38 -8.40 12.17 11.76
N PHE A 39 -7.97 11.60 10.64
CA PHE A 39 -6.56 11.28 10.38
C PHE A 39 -5.70 12.54 10.40
N TRP A 40 -6.05 13.57 9.61
CA TRP A 40 -5.32 14.84 9.61
C TRP A 40 -5.42 15.58 10.93
N SER A 41 -6.53 15.43 11.65
CA SER A 41 -6.70 15.94 13.01
C SER A 41 -5.70 15.36 14.00
N SER A 42 -5.28 14.09 13.82
CA SER A 42 -4.29 13.46 14.71
C SER A 42 -2.90 14.10 14.61
N PHE A 43 -2.57 14.70 13.46
CA PHE A 43 -1.34 15.48 13.27
C PHE A 43 -1.47 16.96 13.70
N GLY A 44 -2.66 17.38 14.15
CA GLY A 44 -2.94 18.77 14.53
C GLY A 44 -3.11 19.73 13.35
N ILE A 45 -3.36 19.22 12.14
CA ILE A 45 -3.46 20.03 10.90
C ILE A 45 -4.89 20.55 10.67
N ILE A 46 -5.90 20.00 11.36
CA ILE A 46 -7.31 20.38 11.15
C ILE A 46 -7.64 21.74 11.77
N ILE A 47 -8.36 22.58 11.03
CA ILE A 47 -8.84 23.89 11.48
C ILE A 47 -10.29 23.72 11.96
N LEU A 48 -10.63 24.20 13.17
CA LEU A 48 -11.99 24.14 13.72
C LEU A 48 -13.07 24.73 12.80
N GLU A 49 -12.66 25.62 11.89
CA GLU A 49 -13.51 26.26 10.89
C GLU A 49 -14.08 25.28 9.84
N GLN A 50 -13.47 24.11 9.61
CA GLN A 50 -14.00 23.10 8.68
C GLN A 50 -15.19 22.32 9.27
N LEU A 51 -15.39 22.40 10.59
CA LEU A 51 -16.53 21.82 11.29
C LEU A 51 -17.69 22.80 11.49
N ASP A 52 -17.49 24.08 11.14
CA ASP A 52 -18.54 25.09 11.29
C ASP A 52 -19.58 24.95 10.20
N ILE A 53 -20.83 24.77 10.61
CA ILE A 53 -21.98 24.64 9.70
C ILE A 53 -22.48 26.06 9.36
N VAL A 54 -22.90 26.29 8.11
CA VAL A 54 -23.46 27.58 7.66
C VAL A 54 -24.74 27.94 8.44
N GLU A 55 -25.53 26.94 8.82
CA GLU A 55 -26.71 27.06 9.70
C GLU A 55 -26.33 27.35 11.16
N SER A 56 -27.03 28.31 11.80
CA SER A 56 -26.75 28.77 13.16
C SER A 56 -27.42 27.91 14.24
N HIS A 57 -27.15 26.61 14.26
CA HIS A 57 -27.52 25.73 15.38
C HIS A 57 -26.40 25.69 16.43
N GLY A 58 -26.46 26.60 17.40
CA GLY A 58 -25.50 26.70 18.52
C GLY A 58 -25.15 25.37 19.22
N PRO A 59 -26.12 24.53 19.64
CA PRO A 59 -25.81 23.29 20.37
C PRO A 59 -25.11 22.24 19.50
N THR A 60 -25.43 22.17 18.20
CA THR A 60 -24.78 21.24 17.26
C THR A 60 -23.32 21.61 17.05
N LYS A 61 -23.03 22.91 16.86
CA LYS A 61 -21.64 23.42 16.72
C LYS A 61 -20.81 23.13 17.97
N TRP A 62 -21.38 23.39 19.15
CA TRP A 62 -20.70 23.14 20.42
C TRP A 62 -20.41 21.66 20.64
N THR A 63 -21.39 20.80 20.37
CA THR A 63 -21.24 19.34 20.50
C THR A 63 -20.18 18.80 19.53
N GLY A 64 -20.21 19.23 18.26
CA GLY A 64 -19.21 18.81 17.27
C GLY A 64 -17.78 19.18 17.67
N ARG A 65 -17.56 20.43 18.08
CA ARG A 65 -16.25 20.90 18.56
C ARG A 65 -15.78 20.12 19.79
N THR A 66 -16.69 19.79 20.70
CA THR A 66 -16.38 19.04 21.93
C THR A 66 -16.00 17.59 21.63
N ILE A 67 -16.71 16.91 20.73
CA ILE A 67 -16.40 15.53 20.33
C ILE A 67 -15.04 15.46 19.64
N LEU A 68 -14.75 16.38 18.71
CA LEU A 68 -13.46 16.45 18.04
C LEU A 68 -12.32 16.77 19.02
N GLY A 69 -12.54 17.69 19.95
CA GLY A 69 -11.56 18.00 21.00
C GLY A 69 -11.27 16.81 21.91
N CYS A 70 -12.31 16.08 22.35
CA CYS A 70 -12.15 14.86 23.14
C CYS A 70 -11.38 13.78 22.37
N TYR A 71 -11.68 13.60 21.08
CA TYR A 71 -10.94 12.69 20.20
C TYR A 71 -9.44 13.03 20.17
N CYS A 72 -9.08 14.29 19.93
CA CYS A 72 -7.68 14.72 19.90
C CYS A 72 -6.98 14.51 21.25
N CYS A 73 -7.64 14.87 22.36
CA CYS A 73 -7.11 14.66 23.71
C CYS A 73 -6.84 13.18 24.00
N CYS A 74 -7.81 12.29 23.70
CA CYS A 74 -7.65 10.85 23.89
C CYS A 74 -6.53 10.28 23.02
N SER A 75 -6.46 10.68 21.75
CA SER A 75 -5.43 10.21 20.82
C SER A 75 -4.01 10.61 21.25
N VAL A 76 -3.81 11.87 21.66
CA VAL A 76 -2.48 12.37 22.05
C VAL A 76 -2.10 11.98 23.48
N ILE A 77 -3.01 12.09 24.44
CA ILE A 77 -2.67 11.88 25.86
C ILE A 77 -2.73 10.40 26.23
N VAL A 78 -3.69 9.65 25.71
CA VAL A 78 -3.89 8.25 26.12
C VAL A 78 -3.22 7.31 25.13
N LEU A 79 -3.63 7.33 23.86
CA LEU A 79 -3.16 6.35 22.88
C LEU A 79 -1.66 6.48 22.60
N LEU A 80 -1.16 7.69 22.38
CA LEU A 80 0.27 7.92 22.11
C LEU A 80 1.13 7.52 23.32
N ASN A 81 0.72 7.86 24.55
CA ASN A 81 1.45 7.46 25.76
C ASN A 81 1.48 5.93 25.94
N MET A 82 0.37 5.26 25.64
CA MET A 82 0.32 3.78 25.67
C MET A 82 1.14 3.15 24.54
N LEU A 83 1.17 3.76 23.36
CA LEU A 83 1.99 3.31 22.25
C LEU A 83 3.48 3.45 22.56
N ILE A 84 3.91 4.58 23.14
CA ILE A 84 5.29 4.78 23.59
C ILE A 84 5.63 3.76 24.69
N ALA A 85 4.73 3.56 25.66
CA ALA A 85 4.96 2.59 26.72
C ALA A 85 5.16 1.16 26.17
N MET A 86 4.30 0.73 25.23
CA MET A 86 4.41 -0.56 24.58
C MET A 86 5.69 -0.67 23.74
N MET A 87 6.03 0.34 22.94
CA MET A 87 7.25 0.37 22.14
C MET A 87 8.51 0.38 23.00
N SER A 88 8.50 1.08 24.13
CA SER A 88 9.63 1.08 25.07
C SER A 88 9.84 -0.31 25.67
N ASN A 89 8.76 -1.01 26.04
CA ASN A 89 8.88 -2.35 26.58
C ASN A 89 9.36 -3.34 25.53
N SER A 90 8.75 -3.35 24.34
CA SER A 90 9.16 -4.24 23.26
C SER A 90 10.57 -3.96 22.75
N TYR A 91 10.99 -2.69 22.74
CA TYR A 91 12.35 -2.31 22.38
C TYR A 91 13.38 -2.88 23.36
N GLN A 92 13.11 -2.85 24.67
CA GLN A 92 14.00 -3.45 25.66
C GLN A 92 14.12 -4.97 25.46
N ASP A 93 13.00 -5.65 25.21
CA ASP A 93 12.98 -7.09 24.94
C ASP A 93 13.80 -7.47 23.70
N ILE A 94 13.62 -6.72 22.59
CA ILE A 94 14.36 -6.91 21.34
C ILE A 94 15.84 -6.58 21.53
N PHE A 95 16.17 -5.47 22.22
CA PHE A 95 17.54 -5.03 22.42
C PHE A 95 18.40 -6.09 23.13
N ASN A 96 17.83 -6.80 24.11
CA ASN A 96 18.53 -7.87 24.82
C ASN A 96 19.01 -9.02 23.92
N GLN A 97 18.37 -9.22 22.77
CA GLN A 97 18.66 -10.31 21.83
C GLN A 97 19.20 -9.81 20.47
N ALA A 98 19.14 -8.49 20.23
CA ALA A 98 19.55 -7.85 18.98
C ALA A 98 20.98 -8.22 18.57
N ASP A 99 21.86 -8.37 19.55
CA ASP A 99 23.28 -8.66 19.36
C ASP A 99 23.55 -10.13 18.94
N VAL A 100 22.57 -11.02 19.08
CA VAL A 100 22.59 -12.39 18.54
C VAL A 100 21.89 -12.42 17.19
N GLU A 101 20.72 -11.78 17.09
CA GLU A 101 19.92 -11.72 15.86
C GLU A 101 20.66 -11.02 14.71
N TRP A 102 21.35 -9.90 14.95
CA TRP A 102 22.11 -9.20 13.89
C TRP A 102 23.27 -10.05 13.37
N LYS A 103 23.94 -10.83 14.24
CA LYS A 103 25.05 -11.71 13.89
C LYS A 103 24.52 -12.89 13.11
N PHE A 104 23.37 -13.42 13.50
CA PHE A 104 22.68 -14.47 12.77
C PHE A 104 22.25 -14.01 11.37
N ALA A 105 21.63 -12.84 11.24
CA ALA A 105 21.25 -12.25 9.97
C ALA A 105 22.47 -11.97 9.08
N ARG A 106 23.55 -11.46 9.67
CA ARG A 106 24.83 -11.26 8.98
C ARG A 106 25.42 -12.57 8.48
N SER A 107 25.44 -13.61 9.30
CA SER A 107 25.94 -14.93 8.89
C SER A 107 25.07 -15.56 7.81
N LYS A 108 23.74 -15.40 7.87
CA LYS A 108 22.83 -15.84 6.80
C LYS A 108 23.15 -15.17 5.47
N LEU A 109 23.36 -13.85 5.48
CA LEU A 109 23.77 -13.12 4.30
C LEU A 109 25.11 -13.67 3.78
N TRP A 110 26.10 -13.88 4.65
CA TRP A 110 27.40 -14.42 4.23
C TRP A 110 27.27 -15.81 3.61
N ILE A 111 26.47 -16.70 4.19
CA ILE A 111 26.21 -18.04 3.66
C ILE A 111 25.57 -17.98 2.26
N GLU A 112 24.61 -17.06 2.06
CA GLU A 112 23.98 -16.82 0.75
C GLU A 112 25.01 -16.39 -0.32
N TYR A 113 26.07 -15.68 0.08
CA TYR A 113 27.18 -15.31 -0.81
C TYR A 113 28.25 -16.40 -0.98
N PHE A 114 28.41 -17.31 -0.02
CA PHE A 114 29.39 -18.40 -0.08
C PHE A 114 28.91 -19.61 -0.90
N ASP A 115 27.60 -19.79 -1.05
CA ASP A 115 27.05 -20.86 -1.88
C ASP A 115 27.16 -20.45 -3.36
N ASP A 116 28.21 -20.97 -4.01
CA ASP A 116 28.78 -20.60 -5.31
C ASP A 116 27.87 -20.91 -6.53
N THR A 117 26.55 -20.81 -6.42
CA THR A 117 25.62 -21.15 -7.52
C THR A 117 25.20 -19.95 -8.38
N ALA A 118 25.51 -18.71 -8.00
CA ALA A 118 25.30 -17.53 -8.86
C ALA A 118 26.23 -16.35 -8.50
N THR A 119 27.54 -16.53 -8.63
CA THR A 119 28.58 -15.51 -8.38
C THR A 119 28.70 -14.45 -9.49
N LEU A 120 27.58 -13.95 -10.04
CA LEU A 120 27.59 -12.76 -10.88
C LEU A 120 26.55 -11.74 -10.39
N PRO A 121 26.96 -10.52 -10.02
CA PRO A 121 26.01 -9.49 -9.61
C PRO A 121 25.02 -9.24 -10.75
N PRO A 122 23.71 -9.04 -10.49
CA PRO A 122 22.79 -8.59 -11.54
C PRO A 122 23.35 -7.27 -12.08
N PRO A 123 23.80 -7.18 -13.36
CA PRO A 123 23.21 -7.70 -14.61
C PRO A 123 23.92 -8.89 -15.30
N PHE A 124 24.96 -9.50 -14.74
CA PHE A 124 25.76 -10.52 -15.43
C PHE A 124 25.26 -11.98 -15.25
N ASN A 125 24.20 -12.19 -14.48
CA ASN A 125 23.51 -13.48 -14.34
C ASN A 125 22.64 -13.87 -15.56
N MET A 126 22.68 -13.10 -16.65
CA MET A 126 21.89 -13.35 -17.87
C MET A 126 22.70 -14.05 -18.99
N ILE A 127 24.03 -14.10 -18.89
CA ILE A 127 24.86 -14.80 -19.87
C ILE A 127 25.19 -16.18 -19.27
N PRO A 128 24.52 -17.27 -19.67
CA PRO A 128 24.91 -18.61 -19.23
C PRO A 128 26.38 -18.84 -19.57
N SER A 129 27.12 -19.45 -18.65
CA SER A 129 28.55 -19.68 -18.85
C SER A 129 28.79 -20.37 -20.20
N PRO A 130 29.86 -20.02 -20.94
CA PRO A 130 30.12 -20.59 -22.26
C PRO A 130 30.22 -22.13 -22.23
N LYS A 131 30.55 -22.73 -21.07
CA LYS A 131 30.49 -24.19 -20.87
C LYS A 131 29.06 -24.73 -20.86
N SER A 132 28.12 -24.07 -20.18
CA SER A 132 26.71 -24.49 -20.16
C SER A 132 26.09 -24.46 -21.56
N LEU A 133 26.41 -23.43 -22.35
CA LEU A 133 26.01 -23.34 -23.76
C LEU A 133 26.59 -24.48 -24.60
N PHE A 134 27.87 -24.83 -24.42
CA PHE A 134 28.50 -25.92 -25.15
C PHE A 134 27.83 -27.27 -24.86
N TYR A 135 27.54 -27.56 -23.59
CA TYR A 135 26.81 -28.77 -23.20
C TYR A 135 25.37 -28.79 -23.74
N CYS A 136 24.68 -27.65 -23.72
CA CYS A 136 23.33 -27.52 -24.28
C CYS A 136 23.33 -27.75 -25.79
N VAL A 137 24.27 -27.17 -26.53
CA VAL A 137 24.42 -27.37 -27.98
C VAL A 137 24.77 -28.82 -28.30
N GLN A 138 25.69 -29.45 -27.56
CA GLN A 138 26.03 -30.86 -27.75
C GLN A 138 24.79 -31.75 -27.54
N TRP A 139 24.03 -31.50 -26.47
CA TRP A 139 22.80 -32.25 -26.18
C TRP A 139 21.71 -32.04 -27.25
N CYS A 140 21.56 -30.81 -27.75
CA CYS A 140 20.66 -30.51 -28.86
C CYS A 140 21.07 -31.21 -30.16
N LEU A 141 22.37 -31.24 -30.49
CA LEU A 141 22.88 -31.91 -31.70
C LEU A 141 22.67 -33.43 -31.65
N GLU A 142 22.90 -34.06 -30.50
CA GLU A 142 22.62 -35.49 -30.32
C GLU A 142 21.12 -35.79 -30.44
N SER A 143 20.27 -34.93 -29.86
CA SER A 143 18.81 -35.05 -29.95
C SER A 143 18.30 -34.94 -31.39
N ILE A 144 18.88 -34.03 -32.19
CA ILE A 144 18.53 -33.85 -33.60
C ILE A 144 19.04 -35.03 -34.44
N TYR A 145 20.25 -35.54 -34.19
CA TYR A 145 20.79 -36.71 -34.88
C TYR A 145 19.92 -37.96 -34.65
N GLN A 146 19.48 -38.20 -33.40
CA GLN A 146 18.57 -39.31 -33.08
C GLN A 146 17.19 -39.15 -33.74
N SER A 147 16.66 -37.92 -33.79
CA SER A 147 15.37 -37.64 -34.45
C SER A 147 15.43 -37.91 -35.96
N ASN A 148 16.48 -37.44 -36.65
CA ASN A 148 16.69 -37.70 -38.07
C ASN A 148 16.91 -39.19 -38.38
N ARG A 149 17.59 -39.93 -37.50
CA ARG A 149 17.78 -41.39 -37.66
C ARG A 149 16.45 -42.15 -37.54
N THR A 150 15.55 -41.70 -36.67
CA THR A 150 14.23 -42.28 -36.46
C THR A 150 13.26 -41.96 -37.61
N ILE A 151 13.30 -40.73 -38.15
CA ILE A 151 12.51 -40.32 -39.32
C ILE A 151 12.98 -41.05 -40.60
N GLY A 152 14.30 -41.21 -40.79
CA GLY A 152 14.85 -41.98 -41.91
C GLY A 152 14.49 -43.46 -41.88
N PHE A 153 14.31 -44.05 -40.70
CA PHE A 153 13.84 -45.43 -40.54
C PHE A 153 12.33 -45.56 -40.84
N ASN A 154 11.51 -44.59 -40.39
CA ASN A 154 10.08 -44.53 -40.71
C ASN A 154 9.84 -44.40 -42.22
N PHE A 155 10.56 -43.50 -42.91
CA PHE A 155 10.41 -43.30 -44.36
C PHE A 155 10.92 -44.49 -45.20
N ARG A 156 11.85 -45.28 -44.66
CA ARG A 156 12.26 -46.55 -45.30
C ARG A 156 11.24 -47.65 -45.09
N SER A 157 10.45 -47.63 -44.01
CA SER A 157 9.38 -48.60 -43.75
C SER A 157 8.13 -48.35 -44.61
N THR A 158 7.75 -47.09 -44.86
CA THR A 158 6.56 -46.75 -45.66
C THR A 158 6.76 -46.94 -47.18
N ARG A 159 7.99 -47.12 -47.64
CA ARG A 159 8.30 -47.44 -49.06
C ARG A 159 8.38 -48.94 -49.37
N VAL A 160 8.14 -49.80 -48.37
CA VAL A 160 8.14 -51.28 -48.53
C VAL A 160 6.78 -51.91 -48.20
N SER A 161 5.72 -51.11 -48.15
CA SER A 161 4.34 -51.56 -47.97
C SER A 161 3.56 -51.40 -49.27
#